data_AF-A0A3N4Q477-F1
#
_entry.id   AF-A0A3N4Q477-F1
#
_cell.length_a   1.000
_cell.length_b   1.000
_cell.length_c   1.000
_cell.angle_alpha   90.00
_cell.angle_beta   90.00
_cell.angle_gamma   90.00
#
_symmetry.space_group_name_H-M   'P 1'
#
loop_
_entity.id
_entity.type
_entity.pdbx_description
1 polymer ?
#
loop_
_entity_poly.entity_id
_entity_poly.type
_entity_poly.pdbx_seq_one_letter_code
_entity_poly.pdbx_strand_id
1 'polypeptide(L)'
;MEMIDCHKTNWIPRMIAGVEQMGYEVVAGEGYFKIYAGEKTRCCICVIYEGGCLREHIGFGEPGHFIVLGRHIRLEVWGVPEEWISRYEYPLLKRIDDCPGTAGKAYARKVVYVLDDLEDDPDGDISLSVIRTFNCLSHLVLYCVVPRTMIPQLKQAANDHIVFLPDKGSYDSLLAEQVVVIGSGRVAVEGLLAGLPVVVIGRYGFGGLMTADNLVAFCSNQFSGRPGGMLGERIPPMLLAQEIGYILDVMNTGELDDLLAISRDDIKRLKAFCQEDCVKAIVETIREVCAKCGDMNDAGVLTLKPRLSSSIAIERKAPTPEEVFWLRNIHTNKVLSAFGDFEMGLLAQCNGSSTVEEVIAALGDEYDAADCVAFMRSLWELRVLSFKK
;
A
#
# COMPACT_ATOMS: atom_id res chain seq x y z
N MET A 1 24.84 7.22 10.09
CA MET A 1 23.41 6.91 9.91
C MET A 1 23.35 6.17 8.59
N GLU A 2 23.44 4.84 8.65
CA GLU A 2 23.59 4.00 7.47
C GLU A 2 22.32 4.06 6.64
N MET A 3 22.48 4.45 5.38
CA MET A 3 21.43 4.39 4.36
C MET A 3 20.86 2.97 4.32
N ILE A 4 19.53 2.86 4.30
CA ILE A 4 18.82 1.61 3.99
C ILE A 4 19.03 1.38 2.48
N ASP A 5 20.21 0.86 2.17
CA ASP A 5 20.82 0.81 0.84
C ASP A 5 20.88 -0.64 0.39
N CYS A 6 19.88 -1.08 -0.38
CA CYS A 6 20.00 -2.27 -1.24
C CYS A 6 18.84 -2.41 -2.25
N HIS A 7 17.63 -1.93 -1.92
CA HIS A 7 16.44 -2.28 -2.72
C HIS A 7 15.72 -1.14 -3.44
N LYS A 8 16.01 0.12 -3.09
CA LYS A 8 15.31 1.28 -3.65
C LYS A 8 15.97 1.87 -4.92
N THR A 9 17.17 1.44 -5.29
CA THR A 9 18.13 2.29 -6.01
C THR A 9 18.11 2.25 -7.55
N ASN A 10 17.19 1.54 -8.22
CA ASN A 10 17.19 1.55 -9.70
C ASN A 10 15.83 1.67 -10.39
N TRP A 11 14.75 1.78 -9.63
CA TRP A 11 13.40 1.81 -10.20
C TRP A 11 12.79 3.22 -10.19
N ILE A 12 13.06 4.03 -9.16
CA ILE A 12 12.66 5.44 -9.13
C ILE A 12 13.20 6.20 -10.35
N PRO A 13 14.51 6.11 -10.72
CA PRO A 13 15.01 6.79 -11.91
C PRO A 13 14.35 6.29 -13.22
N ARG A 14 14.05 4.99 -13.31
CA ARG A 14 13.36 4.41 -14.48
C ARG A 14 11.92 4.90 -14.60
N MET A 15 11.22 5.02 -13.47
CA MET A 15 9.86 5.54 -13.43
C MET A 15 9.84 7.03 -13.81
N ILE A 16 10.77 7.84 -13.28
CA ILE A 16 10.93 9.24 -13.68
C ILE A 16 11.14 9.34 -15.19
N ALA A 17 12.10 8.60 -15.74
CA ALA A 17 12.38 8.60 -17.18
C ALA A 17 11.15 8.17 -18.02
N GLY A 18 10.38 7.18 -17.54
CA GLY A 18 9.15 6.75 -18.20
C GLY A 18 8.06 7.82 -18.21
N VAL A 19 7.94 8.59 -17.13
CA VAL A 19 6.99 9.71 -17.02
C VAL A 19 7.43 10.89 -17.89
N GLU A 20 8.73 11.23 -17.91
CA GLU A 20 9.28 12.29 -18.76
C GLU A 20 9.12 11.98 -20.25
N GLN A 21 9.32 10.73 -20.68
CA GLN A 21 9.09 10.28 -22.06
C GLN A 21 7.64 10.48 -22.52
N MET A 22 6.70 10.58 -21.59
CA MET A 22 5.30 10.85 -21.87
C MET A 22 4.98 12.35 -21.98
N GLY A 23 5.97 13.23 -21.85
CA GLY A 23 5.83 14.68 -21.97
C GLY A 23 5.43 15.40 -20.69
N TYR A 24 5.50 14.72 -19.54
CA TYR A 24 5.28 15.35 -18.23
C TYR A 24 6.58 15.92 -17.68
N GLU A 25 6.49 17.07 -17.00
CA GLU A 25 7.62 17.63 -16.27
C GLU A 25 7.72 16.96 -14.89
N VAL A 26 8.91 16.49 -14.53
CA VAL A 26 9.16 15.81 -13.27
C VAL A 26 10.17 16.61 -12.44
N VAL A 27 9.80 16.92 -11.20
CA VAL A 27 10.68 17.58 -10.22
C VAL A 27 10.94 16.61 -9.08
N ALA A 28 12.15 16.06 -9.05
CA ALA A 28 12.57 15.13 -8.00
C ALA A 28 12.98 15.86 -6.72
N GLY A 29 12.58 15.31 -5.58
CA GLY A 29 13.00 15.72 -4.24
C GLY A 29 13.53 14.52 -3.46
N GLU A 30 13.95 14.76 -2.21
CA GLU A 30 14.40 13.69 -1.33
C GLU A 30 13.20 12.89 -0.84
N GLY A 31 13.08 11.63 -1.27
CA GLY A 31 11.99 10.73 -0.86
C GLY A 31 10.66 10.87 -1.61
N TYR A 32 10.57 11.80 -2.56
CA TYR A 32 9.39 12.03 -3.40
C TYR A 32 9.77 12.62 -4.77
N PHE A 33 8.82 12.68 -5.69
CA PHE A 33 8.91 13.54 -6.88
C PHE A 33 7.53 14.05 -7.27
N LYS A 34 7.48 15.24 -7.86
CA LYS A 34 6.26 15.86 -8.36
C LYS A 34 6.20 15.74 -9.87
N ILE A 35 5.01 15.50 -10.40
CA ILE A 35 4.72 15.42 -11.83
C ILE A 35 3.76 16.55 -12.17
N TYR A 36 4.08 17.30 -13.21
CA TYR A 36 3.26 18.40 -13.72
C TYR A 36 2.82 18.11 -15.15
N ALA A 37 1.52 18.28 -15.41
CA ALA A 37 0.95 18.19 -16.75
C ALA A 37 1.03 19.55 -17.47
N GLY A 38 2.13 19.80 -18.20
CA GLY A 38 2.31 20.97 -19.09
C GLY A 38 2.72 22.29 -18.41
N GLU A 39 2.99 23.33 -19.22
CA GLU A 39 3.59 24.64 -18.83
C GLU A 39 2.80 25.47 -17.80
N LYS A 40 1.64 25.01 -17.32
CA LYS A 40 0.77 25.72 -16.37
C LYS A 40 0.32 24.82 -15.22
N THR A 41 1.25 24.50 -14.31
CA THR A 41 1.14 24.45 -12.83
C THR A 41 -0.12 23.92 -12.09
N ARG A 42 -1.19 23.42 -12.74
CA ARG A 42 -2.49 23.22 -12.07
C ARG A 42 -2.80 21.79 -11.61
N CYS A 43 -2.10 20.78 -12.13
CA CYS A 43 -2.26 19.39 -11.68
C CYS A 43 -0.91 18.87 -11.24
N CYS A 44 -0.68 18.85 -9.93
CA CYS A 44 0.51 18.26 -9.33
C CYS A 44 0.18 16.84 -8.87
N ILE A 45 0.87 15.83 -9.42
CA ILE A 45 0.83 14.48 -8.85
C ILE A 45 2.09 14.31 -8.03
N CYS A 46 1.93 14.07 -6.74
CA CYS A 46 3.04 13.87 -5.83
C CYS A 46 3.25 12.38 -5.58
N VAL A 47 4.34 11.83 -6.10
CA VAL A 47 4.72 10.45 -5.90
C VAL A 47 5.69 10.35 -4.72
N ILE A 48 5.34 9.56 -3.73
CA ILE A 48 6.05 9.45 -2.46
C ILE A 48 6.56 8.02 -2.31
N TYR A 49 7.85 7.86 -2.04
CA TYR A 49 8.48 6.53 -1.87
C TYR A 49 9.32 6.42 -0.57
N GLU A 50 9.41 7.49 0.21
CA GLU A 50 10.10 7.48 1.49
C GLU A 50 9.37 8.36 2.51
N GLY A 51 8.98 7.74 3.63
CA GLY A 51 8.19 8.38 4.68
C GLY A 51 8.92 9.46 5.46
N GLY A 52 10.22 9.27 5.71
CA GLY A 52 11.01 10.09 6.63
C GLY A 52 11.19 11.55 6.19
N CYS A 53 11.17 11.81 4.88
CA CYS A 53 11.51 13.14 4.34
C CYS A 53 10.28 14.03 4.13
N LEU A 54 9.08 13.54 4.47
CA LEU A 54 7.83 14.13 3.99
C LEU A 54 7.41 15.43 4.65
N ARG A 55 7.59 15.53 5.97
CA ARG A 55 6.98 16.60 6.77
C ARG A 55 7.60 17.98 6.53
N GLU A 56 8.88 18.02 6.17
CA GLU A 56 9.63 19.26 5.95
C GLU A 56 9.60 19.71 4.48
N HIS A 57 9.40 18.76 3.55
CA HIS A 57 9.58 19.00 2.12
C HIS A 57 8.30 18.99 1.29
N ILE A 58 7.19 18.44 1.83
CA ILE A 58 5.91 18.39 1.11
C ILE A 58 4.91 19.39 1.68
N GLY A 59 4.65 20.44 0.89
CA GLY A 59 3.53 21.34 1.13
C GLY A 59 2.20 20.67 0.78
N PHE A 60 1.48 20.19 1.78
CA PHE A 60 0.10 19.72 1.60
C PHE A 60 -0.88 20.84 1.23
N GLY A 61 -0.43 22.09 1.09
CA GLY A 61 -1.28 23.21 0.64
C GLY A 61 -1.54 23.23 -0.86
N GLU A 62 -0.77 22.48 -1.66
CA GLU A 62 -0.96 22.41 -3.11
C GLU A 62 -2.03 21.37 -3.48
N PRO A 63 -2.90 21.67 -4.47
CA PRO A 63 -3.84 20.70 -4.99
C PRO A 63 -3.08 19.61 -5.72
N GLY A 64 -3.20 18.37 -5.24
CA GLY A 64 -2.49 17.27 -5.85
C GLY A 64 -2.99 15.92 -5.42
N HIS A 65 -2.99 15.00 -6.39
CA HIS A 65 -3.19 13.58 -6.13
C HIS A 65 -1.88 12.98 -5.62
N PHE A 66 -1.96 12.11 -4.63
CA PHE A 66 -0.80 11.48 -4.03
C PHE A 66 -0.70 10.04 -4.48
N ILE A 67 0.44 9.68 -5.05
CA ILE A 67 0.77 8.29 -5.31
C ILE A 67 1.73 7.85 -4.21
N VAL A 68 1.30 6.92 -3.38
CA VAL A 68 2.09 6.40 -2.27
C VAL A 68 2.66 5.05 -2.67
N LEU A 69 3.98 4.97 -2.67
CA LEU A 69 4.72 3.76 -2.98
C LEU A 69 5.22 3.16 -1.67
N GLY A 70 4.70 1.98 -1.37
CA GLY A 70 4.96 1.29 -0.12
C GLY A 70 3.87 1.46 0.93
N ARG A 71 4.08 0.75 2.05
CA ARG A 71 3.03 0.31 2.97
C ARG A 71 2.83 1.19 4.19
N HIS A 72 3.67 2.21 4.34
CA HIS A 72 3.93 2.85 5.64
C HIS A 72 3.59 4.34 5.68
N ILE A 73 3.37 4.93 4.51
CA ILE A 73 3.03 6.35 4.39
C ILE A 73 1.51 6.48 4.52
N ARG A 74 1.06 6.94 5.69
CA ARG A 74 -0.36 7.23 5.98
C ARG A 74 -0.65 8.72 5.89
N LEU A 75 -0.96 9.20 4.69
CA LEU A 75 -1.26 10.62 4.45
C LEU A 75 -2.61 11.05 5.04
N GLU A 76 -3.48 10.09 5.35
CA GLU A 76 -4.78 10.31 6.00
C GLU A 76 -4.59 10.94 7.38
N VAL A 77 -3.54 10.54 8.10
CA VAL A 77 -3.16 11.13 9.40
C VAL A 77 -2.81 12.62 9.27
N TRP A 78 -2.43 13.06 8.07
CA TRP A 78 -2.14 14.46 7.75
C TRP A 78 -3.33 15.19 7.12
N GLY A 79 -4.50 14.54 7.08
CA GLY A 79 -5.75 15.12 6.59
C GLY A 79 -5.96 14.98 5.09
N VAL A 80 -5.11 14.26 4.36
CA VAL A 80 -5.36 13.95 2.94
C VAL A 80 -6.51 12.94 2.85
N PRO A 81 -7.59 13.20 2.09
CA PRO A 81 -8.68 12.23 1.92
C PRO A 81 -8.22 10.98 1.16
N GLU A 82 -8.79 9.81 1.47
CA GLU A 82 -8.39 8.52 0.87
C GLU A 82 -8.54 8.51 -0.66
N GLU A 83 -9.58 9.15 -1.19
CA GLU A 83 -9.83 9.19 -2.64
C GLU A 83 -8.81 10.03 -3.44
N TRP A 84 -7.95 10.78 -2.75
CA TRP A 84 -6.82 11.51 -3.34
C TRP A 84 -5.49 10.73 -3.21
N ILE A 85 -5.52 9.50 -2.72
CA ILE A 85 -4.35 8.67 -2.48
C ILE A 85 -4.46 7.39 -3.31
N SER A 86 -3.58 7.22 -4.29
CA SER A 86 -3.38 5.92 -4.95
C SER A 86 -2.23 5.20 -4.27
N ARG A 87 -2.52 4.03 -3.68
CA ARG A 87 -1.54 3.23 -2.96
C ARG A 87 -1.05 2.10 -3.84
N TYR A 88 0.27 2.04 -4.04
CA TYR A 88 0.95 0.92 -4.66
C TYR A 88 1.87 0.33 -3.61
N GLU A 89 1.33 -0.65 -2.91
CA GLU A 89 2.05 -1.31 -1.85
C GLU A 89 2.95 -2.43 -2.40
N TYR A 90 3.96 -2.78 -1.60
CA TYR A 90 4.85 -3.92 -1.84
C TYR A 90 4.06 -5.24 -1.94
N PRO A 91 4.63 -6.33 -2.48
CA PRO A 91 6.00 -6.42 -2.99
C PRO A 91 6.24 -5.93 -4.42
N LEU A 92 7.49 -5.49 -4.68
CA LEU A 92 8.02 -5.20 -6.01
C LEU A 92 9.04 -6.29 -6.37
N LEU A 93 8.56 -7.37 -6.99
CA LEU A 93 9.42 -8.37 -7.61
C LEU A 93 10.16 -7.74 -8.80
N LYS A 94 11.43 -8.13 -9.03
CA LYS A 94 12.15 -7.71 -10.22
C LYS A 94 11.46 -8.22 -11.48
N ARG A 95 11.25 -9.54 -11.58
CA ARG A 95 10.46 -10.24 -12.61
C ARG A 95 10.02 -11.61 -12.08
N ILE A 96 8.93 -12.14 -12.61
CA ILE A 96 8.49 -13.52 -12.32
C ILE A 96 9.37 -14.56 -13.01
N ASP A 97 9.93 -14.24 -14.19
CA ASP A 97 10.77 -15.18 -14.95
C ASP A 97 12.14 -15.45 -14.30
N ASP A 98 12.52 -14.65 -13.30
CA ASP A 98 13.78 -14.81 -12.56
C ASP A 98 13.66 -15.84 -11.41
N CYS A 99 12.45 -16.28 -11.09
CA CYS A 99 12.22 -17.26 -10.03
C CYS A 99 12.59 -18.67 -10.51
N PRO A 100 13.46 -19.40 -9.79
CA PRO A 100 13.88 -20.73 -10.20
C PRO A 100 12.66 -21.67 -10.21
N GLY A 101 12.29 -22.16 -11.39
CA GLY A 101 11.21 -23.13 -11.53
C GLY A 101 11.52 -24.45 -10.80
N THR A 102 10.52 -25.00 -10.13
CA THR A 102 10.60 -26.27 -9.39
C THR A 102 10.53 -27.47 -10.32
N ALA A 103 11.67 -27.86 -10.89
CA ALA A 103 11.79 -29.17 -11.52
C ALA A 103 12.39 -30.19 -10.53
N GLY A 104 11.54 -30.95 -9.84
CA GLY A 104 11.83 -32.31 -9.37
C GLY A 104 12.85 -32.49 -8.23
N LYS A 105 13.05 -31.50 -7.35
CA LYS A 105 13.92 -31.64 -6.17
C LYS A 105 13.10 -31.96 -4.92
N ALA A 106 13.55 -32.92 -4.12
CA ALA A 106 12.95 -33.22 -2.82
C ALA A 106 13.08 -32.02 -1.86
N TYR A 107 12.05 -31.79 -1.05
CA TYR A 107 12.05 -30.74 -0.04
C TYR A 107 13.09 -31.02 1.04
N ALA A 108 13.95 -30.04 1.27
CA ALA A 108 14.84 -30.01 2.42
C ALA A 108 13.97 -29.77 3.65
N ARG A 109 14.17 -30.59 4.70
CA ARG A 109 13.47 -30.46 5.99
C ARG A 109 14.01 -29.26 6.79
N LYS A 110 14.06 -28.09 6.17
CA LYS A 110 14.61 -26.83 6.66
C LYS A 110 13.52 -25.77 6.61
N VAL A 111 13.46 -24.94 7.66
CA VAL A 111 12.54 -23.81 7.73
C VAL A 111 13.33 -22.52 7.75
N VAL A 112 12.90 -21.55 6.94
CA VAL A 112 13.51 -20.22 6.85
C VAL A 112 12.44 -19.19 7.21
N TYR A 113 12.72 -18.38 8.23
CA TYR A 113 11.96 -17.18 8.52
C TYR A 113 12.72 -15.97 8.00
N VAL A 114 12.03 -15.09 7.28
CA VAL A 114 12.61 -13.86 6.75
C VAL A 114 11.78 -12.66 7.19
N LEU A 115 12.46 -11.72 7.83
CA LEU A 115 11.97 -10.35 8.07
C LEU A 115 12.75 -9.43 7.13
N ASP A 116 12.14 -9.07 6.01
CA ASP A 116 12.72 -8.19 4.98
C ASP A 116 12.40 -6.69 5.22
N ASP A 117 11.36 -6.41 5.98
CA ASP A 117 10.94 -5.05 6.34
C ASP A 117 10.87 -4.88 7.87
N LEU A 118 11.71 -3.99 8.42
CA LEU A 118 11.71 -3.65 9.85
C LEU A 118 10.36 -3.09 10.32
N GLU A 119 9.61 -2.46 9.42
CA GLU A 119 8.32 -1.86 9.77
C GLU A 119 7.20 -2.89 9.92
N ASP A 120 7.36 -4.10 9.39
CA ASP A 120 6.43 -5.20 9.67
C ASP A 120 6.55 -5.69 11.12
N ASP A 121 7.72 -5.53 11.74
CA ASP A 121 8.01 -6.00 13.10
C ASP A 121 8.93 -5.03 13.88
N PRO A 122 8.50 -3.78 14.12
CA PRO A 122 9.37 -2.74 14.68
C PRO A 122 9.84 -3.07 16.11
N ASP A 123 9.00 -3.74 16.88
CA ASP A 123 9.27 -4.13 18.27
C ASP A 123 9.85 -5.54 18.40
N GLY A 124 9.93 -6.30 17.30
CA GLY A 124 10.38 -7.70 17.31
C GLY A 124 9.35 -8.71 17.81
N ASP A 125 8.09 -8.31 18.05
CA ASP A 125 7.03 -9.15 18.59
C ASP A 125 6.70 -10.34 17.67
N ILE A 126 6.69 -10.12 16.35
CA ILE A 126 6.44 -11.18 15.35
C ILE A 126 7.61 -12.17 15.37
N SER A 127 8.84 -11.66 15.28
CA SER A 127 10.07 -12.44 15.33
C SER A 127 10.15 -13.25 16.61
N LEU A 128 9.81 -12.65 17.75
CA LEU A 128 9.77 -13.33 19.05
C LEU A 128 8.70 -14.42 19.09
N SER A 129 7.53 -14.21 18.48
CA SER A 129 6.52 -15.27 18.34
C SER A 129 7.04 -16.45 17.52
N VAL A 130 7.72 -16.20 16.41
CA VAL A 130 8.36 -17.26 15.61
C VAL A 130 9.42 -17.99 16.43
N ILE A 131 10.32 -17.27 17.10
CA ILE A 131 11.35 -17.85 17.95
C ILE A 131 10.75 -18.70 19.07
N ARG A 132 9.68 -18.23 19.73
CA ARG A 132 8.96 -19.01 20.74
C ARG A 132 8.41 -20.31 20.18
N THR A 133 7.88 -20.31 18.96
CA THR A 133 7.45 -21.53 18.29
C THR A 133 8.60 -22.51 18.08
N PHE A 134 9.73 -22.05 17.55
CA PHE A 134 10.88 -22.91 17.27
C PHE A 134 11.69 -23.31 18.51
N ASN A 135 11.52 -22.59 19.62
CA ASN A 135 11.96 -23.06 20.93
C ASN A 135 11.21 -24.31 21.38
N CYS A 136 9.91 -24.42 21.06
CA CYS A 136 9.10 -25.61 21.31
C CYS A 136 9.36 -26.73 20.28
N LEU A 137 9.80 -26.37 19.07
CA LEU A 137 10.14 -27.31 17.99
C LEU A 137 11.66 -27.54 17.89
N SER A 138 12.33 -27.81 19.01
CA SER A 138 13.79 -27.93 19.09
C SER A 138 14.42 -29.06 18.25
N HIS A 139 13.60 -29.93 17.67
CA HIS A 139 14.05 -30.96 16.73
C HIS A 139 14.23 -30.42 15.29
N LEU A 140 13.83 -29.17 15.03
CA LEU A 140 13.95 -28.49 13.74
C LEU A 140 14.99 -27.38 13.82
N VAL A 141 15.69 -27.17 12.71
CA VAL A 141 16.59 -26.02 12.54
C VAL A 141 15.82 -24.90 11.86
N LEU A 142 15.79 -23.73 12.49
CA LEU A 142 15.25 -22.50 11.92
C LEU A 142 16.39 -21.61 11.44
N TYR A 143 16.35 -21.19 10.18
CA TYR A 143 17.19 -20.12 9.67
C TYR A 143 16.40 -18.80 9.75
N CYS A 144 16.83 -17.90 10.61
CA CYS A 144 16.18 -16.64 10.89
C CYS A 144 16.96 -15.51 10.20
N VAL A 145 16.46 -15.06 9.05
CA VAL A 145 17.01 -13.94 8.28
C VAL A 145 16.34 -12.66 8.77
N VAL A 146 17.10 -11.82 9.47
CA VAL A 146 16.59 -10.60 10.09
C VAL A 146 17.61 -9.46 9.96
N PRO A 147 17.18 -8.20 10.10
CA PRO A 147 18.07 -7.05 10.13
C PRO A 147 19.15 -7.20 11.21
N ARG A 148 20.38 -6.80 10.88
CA ARG A 148 21.57 -6.96 11.75
C ARG A 148 21.37 -6.37 13.15
N THR A 149 20.61 -5.28 13.23
CA THR A 149 20.32 -4.55 14.46
C THR A 149 19.48 -5.36 15.45
N MET A 150 18.61 -6.26 14.98
CA MET A 150 17.72 -7.06 15.82
C MET A 150 18.36 -8.36 16.33
N ILE A 151 19.38 -8.87 15.64
CA ILE A 151 20.02 -10.16 15.96
C ILE A 151 20.43 -10.28 17.44
N PRO A 152 21.09 -9.30 18.07
CA PRO A 152 21.51 -9.43 19.46
C PRO A 152 20.35 -9.60 20.45
N GLN A 153 19.24 -8.90 20.22
CA GLN A 153 18.04 -8.98 21.05
C GLN A 153 17.34 -10.32 20.87
N LEU A 154 17.13 -10.73 19.62
CA LEU A 154 16.43 -11.98 19.30
C LEU A 154 17.21 -13.22 19.76
N LYS A 155 18.55 -13.19 19.69
CA LYS A 155 19.41 -14.27 20.18
C LYS A 155 19.25 -14.56 21.67
N GLN A 156 18.90 -13.57 22.49
CA GLN A 156 18.71 -13.79 23.93
C GLN A 156 17.51 -14.71 24.24
N ALA A 157 16.54 -14.76 23.34
CA ALA A 157 15.33 -15.57 23.48
C ALA A 157 15.39 -16.89 22.71
N ALA A 158 16.45 -17.15 21.95
CA ALA A 158 16.53 -18.27 21.00
C ALA A 158 17.32 -19.46 21.57
N ASN A 159 16.91 -20.68 21.20
CA ASN A 159 17.69 -21.89 21.45
C ASN A 159 18.83 -22.08 20.42
N ASP A 160 19.67 -23.10 20.64
CA ASP A 160 20.84 -23.40 19.80
C ASP A 160 20.49 -23.89 18.38
N HIS A 161 19.21 -24.24 18.13
CA HIS A 161 18.73 -24.70 16.83
C HIS A 161 18.23 -23.56 15.93
N ILE A 162 18.24 -22.31 16.43
CA ILE A 162 17.88 -21.12 15.67
C ILE A 162 19.16 -20.43 15.19
N VAL A 163 19.37 -20.45 13.87
CA VAL A 163 20.54 -19.86 13.20
C VAL A 163 20.16 -18.49 12.65
N PHE A 164 20.79 -17.43 13.17
CA PHE A 164 20.57 -16.07 12.68
C PHE A 164 21.47 -15.72 11.50
N LEU A 165 20.87 -15.23 10.43
CA LEU A 165 21.55 -14.71 9.25
C LEU A 165 21.19 -13.23 9.08
N PRO A 166 22.16 -12.35 8.80
CA PRO A 166 21.85 -10.95 8.54
C PRO A 166 21.14 -10.83 7.19
N ASP A 167 20.08 -10.02 7.15
CA ASP A 167 19.46 -9.65 5.89
C ASP A 167 20.47 -8.95 4.96
N LYS A 168 20.57 -9.46 3.73
CA LYS A 168 21.42 -8.95 2.65
C LYS A 168 20.57 -8.50 1.45
N GLY A 169 19.26 -8.64 1.55
CA GLY A 169 18.33 -8.26 0.52
C GLY A 169 18.17 -9.23 -0.67
N SER A 170 19.09 -10.17 -0.88
CA SER A 170 18.86 -11.26 -1.83
C SER A 170 18.67 -12.57 -1.06
N TYR A 171 17.60 -13.28 -1.42
CA TYR A 171 17.23 -14.57 -0.84
C TYR A 171 17.43 -15.71 -1.84
N ASP A 172 17.96 -15.44 -3.04
CA ASP A 172 18.04 -16.40 -4.15
C ASP A 172 18.72 -17.70 -3.76
N SER A 173 19.80 -17.65 -2.96
CA SER A 173 20.50 -18.85 -2.49
C SER A 173 19.68 -19.67 -1.50
N LEU A 174 18.87 -19.02 -0.67
CA LEU A 174 18.00 -19.68 0.31
C LEU A 174 16.77 -20.27 -0.37
N LEU A 175 16.17 -19.53 -1.30
CA LEU A 175 14.99 -19.95 -2.06
C LEU A 175 15.34 -20.98 -3.16
N ALA A 176 16.60 -21.07 -3.57
CA ALA A 176 17.08 -22.15 -4.43
C ALA A 176 17.14 -23.51 -3.71
N GLU A 177 17.14 -23.51 -2.38
CA GLU A 177 16.93 -24.71 -1.58
C GLU A 177 15.41 -24.95 -1.42
N GLN A 178 14.97 -26.20 -1.50
CA GLN A 178 13.56 -26.56 -1.34
C GLN A 178 13.15 -26.48 0.15
N VAL A 179 13.02 -25.27 0.69
CA VAL A 179 12.76 -24.98 2.11
C VAL A 179 11.29 -24.63 2.36
N VAL A 180 10.88 -24.65 3.63
CA VAL A 180 9.63 -23.99 4.07
C VAL A 180 9.93 -22.53 4.39
N VAL A 181 9.20 -21.60 3.77
CA VAL A 181 9.37 -20.16 3.95
C VAL A 181 8.31 -19.66 4.93
N ILE A 182 8.73 -18.83 5.88
CA ILE A 182 7.87 -18.06 6.78
C ILE A 182 8.18 -16.58 6.53
N GLY A 183 7.18 -15.78 6.21
CA GLY A 183 7.38 -14.33 6.03
C GLY A 183 6.16 -13.59 5.51
N SER A 184 6.33 -12.30 5.21
CA SER A 184 5.31 -11.41 4.64
C SER A 184 5.78 -10.83 3.31
N GLY A 185 4.87 -10.18 2.58
CA GLY A 185 5.23 -9.30 1.46
C GLY A 185 6.12 -9.98 0.41
N ARG A 186 7.34 -9.46 0.20
CA ARG A 186 8.19 -9.82 -0.94
C ARG A 186 8.68 -11.25 -0.85
N VAL A 187 9.24 -11.62 0.29
CA VAL A 187 9.75 -12.98 0.47
C VAL A 187 8.65 -14.04 0.37
N ALA A 188 7.43 -13.71 0.82
CA ALA A 188 6.29 -14.60 0.65
C ALA A 188 6.02 -14.84 -0.85
N VAL A 189 5.91 -13.78 -1.64
CA VAL A 189 5.64 -13.92 -3.09
C VAL A 189 6.81 -14.57 -3.83
N GLU A 190 8.06 -14.24 -3.52
CA GLU A 190 9.24 -14.89 -4.11
C GLU A 190 9.25 -16.39 -3.82
N GLY A 191 8.93 -16.81 -2.59
CA GLY A 191 8.80 -18.22 -2.22
C GLY A 191 7.71 -18.94 -3.03
N LEU A 192 6.56 -18.31 -3.24
CA LEU A 192 5.47 -18.88 -4.03
C LEU A 192 5.85 -19.11 -5.48
N LEU A 193 6.51 -18.12 -6.08
CA LEU A 193 6.96 -18.20 -7.46
C LEU A 193 8.10 -19.21 -7.63
N ALA A 194 8.88 -19.43 -6.59
CA ALA A 194 9.85 -20.52 -6.48
C ALA A 194 9.21 -21.87 -6.13
N GLY A 195 7.86 -21.98 -6.09
CA GLY A 195 7.15 -23.22 -5.80
C GLY A 195 7.38 -23.78 -4.40
N LEU A 196 7.75 -22.93 -3.44
CA LEU A 196 8.01 -23.33 -2.06
C LEU A 196 6.74 -23.25 -1.21
N PRO A 197 6.61 -24.08 -0.16
CA PRO A 197 5.58 -23.89 0.85
C PRO A 197 5.86 -22.61 1.63
N VAL A 198 4.88 -21.68 1.60
CA VAL A 198 4.98 -20.36 2.23
C VAL A 198 3.91 -20.23 3.31
N VAL A 199 4.35 -20.04 4.55
CA VAL A 199 3.50 -19.64 5.67
C VAL A 199 3.55 -18.13 5.83
N VAL A 200 2.41 -17.47 5.62
CA VAL A 200 2.33 -16.01 5.70
C VAL A 200 2.15 -15.58 7.16
N ILE A 201 3.06 -14.74 7.64
CA ILE A 201 2.93 -14.04 8.92
C ILE A 201 3.32 -12.59 8.73
N GLY A 202 2.68 -11.66 9.43
CA GLY A 202 3.01 -10.25 9.32
C GLY A 202 2.26 -9.40 10.33
N ARG A 203 2.27 -8.07 10.12
CA ARG A 203 1.62 -7.07 11.00
C ARG A 203 0.12 -7.28 11.23
N TYR A 204 -0.55 -8.06 10.39
CA TYR A 204 -1.95 -8.48 10.57
C TYR A 204 -2.10 -9.90 11.14
N GLY A 205 -1.07 -10.42 11.80
CA GLY A 205 -1.09 -11.70 12.50
C GLY A 205 -0.76 -12.91 11.62
N PHE A 206 -1.25 -14.08 12.05
CA PHE A 206 -0.98 -15.38 11.43
C PHE A 206 -1.91 -15.63 10.24
N GLY A 207 -1.35 -15.66 9.02
CA GLY A 207 -2.08 -15.93 7.79
C GLY A 207 -2.22 -17.41 7.44
N GLY A 208 -1.27 -18.25 7.87
CA GLY A 208 -1.26 -19.69 7.56
C GLY A 208 -0.55 -20.02 6.25
N LEU A 209 -0.60 -21.29 5.86
CA LEU A 209 -0.04 -21.77 4.59
C LEU A 209 -0.79 -21.16 3.40
N MET A 210 -0.02 -20.64 2.45
CA MET A 210 -0.55 -20.17 1.18
C MET A 210 -0.87 -21.35 0.26
N THR A 211 -2.09 -21.38 -0.26
CA THR A 211 -2.58 -22.36 -1.22
C THR A 211 -3.31 -21.67 -2.36
N ALA A 212 -3.57 -22.40 -3.45
CA ALA A 212 -4.36 -21.87 -4.56
C ALA A 212 -5.73 -21.29 -4.12
N ASP A 213 -6.37 -21.91 -3.12
CA ASP A 213 -7.70 -21.52 -2.62
C ASP A 213 -7.71 -20.17 -1.90
N ASN A 214 -6.62 -19.81 -1.21
CA ASN A 214 -6.55 -18.61 -0.39
C ASN A 214 -5.70 -17.49 -1.01
N LEU A 215 -5.04 -17.74 -2.15
CA LEU A 215 -4.18 -16.78 -2.83
C LEU A 215 -4.88 -15.44 -3.11
N VAL A 216 -6.14 -15.45 -3.58
CA VAL A 216 -6.87 -14.21 -3.92
C VAL A 216 -7.04 -13.31 -2.70
N ALA A 217 -7.30 -13.91 -1.53
CA ALA A 217 -7.41 -13.17 -0.28
C ALA A 217 -6.04 -12.58 0.14
N PHE A 218 -4.96 -13.35 -0.04
CA PHE A 218 -3.61 -12.87 0.22
C PHE A 218 -3.15 -11.79 -0.76
N CYS A 219 -3.50 -11.85 -2.04
CA CYS A 219 -3.23 -10.79 -2.99
C CYS A 219 -3.90 -9.48 -2.56
N SER A 220 -5.15 -9.56 -2.08
CA SER A 220 -5.90 -8.40 -1.61
C SER A 220 -5.30 -7.75 -0.37
N ASN A 221 -4.72 -8.55 0.53
CA ASN A 221 -4.00 -8.09 1.73
C ASN A 221 -2.47 -8.03 1.54
N GLN A 222 -2.02 -8.22 0.30
CA GLN A 222 -0.62 -8.22 -0.12
C GLN A 222 0.30 -9.07 0.78
N PHE A 223 -0.15 -10.24 1.23
CA PHE A 223 0.67 -11.14 2.05
C PHE A 223 1.17 -10.50 3.37
N SER A 224 0.37 -9.62 3.98
CA SER A 224 0.77 -8.89 5.20
C SER A 224 0.37 -9.58 6.53
N GLY A 225 0.05 -10.87 6.49
CA GLY A 225 -0.53 -11.63 7.60
C GLY A 225 -1.95 -12.12 7.27
N ARG A 226 -2.82 -12.23 8.29
CA ARG A 226 -4.17 -12.79 8.12
C ARG A 226 -5.05 -11.87 7.26
N PRO A 227 -5.69 -12.36 6.17
CA PRO A 227 -6.70 -11.59 5.46
C PRO A 227 -7.84 -11.16 6.41
N GLY A 228 -8.14 -9.86 6.45
CA GLY A 228 -9.09 -9.29 7.42
C GLY A 228 -8.58 -9.26 8.88
N GLY A 229 -7.28 -9.42 9.09
CA GLY A 229 -6.63 -9.28 10.39
C GLY A 229 -6.58 -7.84 10.89
N MET A 230 -6.40 -7.68 12.21
CA MET A 230 -6.20 -6.38 12.83
C MET A 230 -4.71 -6.03 12.89
N LEU A 231 -4.37 -4.75 12.76
CA LEU A 231 -2.97 -4.32 12.91
C LEU A 231 -2.46 -4.65 14.32
N GLY A 232 -1.28 -5.26 14.41
CA GLY A 232 -0.70 -5.72 15.67
C GLY A 232 -1.32 -7.01 16.22
N GLU A 233 -2.11 -7.72 15.41
CA GLU A 233 -2.66 -9.01 15.81
C GLU A 233 -1.54 -10.01 16.09
N ARG A 234 -1.65 -10.69 17.24
CA ARG A 234 -0.62 -11.63 17.70
C ARG A 234 -0.59 -12.89 16.85
N ILE A 235 0.61 -13.40 16.62
CA ILE A 235 0.83 -14.72 16.02
C ILE A 235 0.84 -15.76 17.14
N PRO A 236 -0.14 -16.67 17.20
CA PRO A 236 -0.19 -17.69 18.24
C PRO A 236 0.86 -18.78 17.96
N PRO A 237 1.83 -19.02 18.87
CA PRO A 237 2.91 -19.99 18.60
C PRO A 237 2.42 -21.41 18.31
N MET A 238 1.33 -21.82 18.95
CA MET A 238 0.74 -23.14 18.75
C MET A 238 0.17 -23.33 17.33
N LEU A 239 -0.47 -22.30 16.78
CA LEU A 239 -1.01 -22.38 15.41
C LEU A 239 0.12 -22.46 14.38
N LEU A 240 1.17 -21.66 14.57
CA LEU A 240 2.37 -21.74 13.72
C LEU A 240 3.03 -23.12 13.85
N ALA A 241 3.12 -23.70 15.05
CA ALA A 241 3.68 -25.03 15.26
C ALA A 241 2.88 -26.12 14.53
N GLN A 242 1.55 -26.06 14.61
CA GLN A 242 0.64 -27.00 13.95
C GLN A 242 0.78 -26.93 12.43
N GLU A 243 0.82 -25.72 11.88
CA GLU A 243 0.99 -25.49 10.44
C GLU A 243 2.33 -26.05 9.94
N ILE A 244 3.43 -25.74 10.64
CA ILE A 244 4.76 -26.28 10.31
C ILE A 244 4.78 -27.80 10.43
N GLY A 245 4.17 -28.37 11.48
CA GLY A 245 4.04 -29.81 11.64
C GLY A 245 3.32 -30.46 10.45
N TYR A 246 2.16 -29.91 10.06
CA TYR A 246 1.40 -30.39 8.92
C TYR A 246 2.22 -30.37 7.63
N ILE A 247 2.85 -29.23 7.29
CA ILE A 247 3.69 -29.09 6.10
C ILE A 247 4.80 -30.13 6.06
N LEU A 248 5.45 -30.40 7.22
CA LEU A 248 6.52 -31.38 7.32
C LEU A 248 6.03 -32.83 7.20
N ASP A 249 4.80 -33.11 7.63
CA ASP A 249 4.19 -34.45 7.54
C ASP A 249 3.78 -34.79 6.11
N VAL A 250 3.26 -33.81 5.36
CA VAL A 250 2.89 -33.97 3.94
C VAL A 250 4.06 -33.71 2.99
N MET A 251 5.23 -33.35 3.53
CA MET A 251 6.43 -33.04 2.76
C MET A 251 6.88 -34.23 1.91
N ASN A 252 7.13 -34.00 0.62
CA ASN A 252 7.44 -35.03 -0.37
C ASN A 252 6.30 -36.03 -0.65
N THR A 253 5.06 -35.67 -0.32
CA THR A 253 3.86 -36.36 -0.82
C THR A 253 3.20 -35.53 -1.91
N GLY A 254 2.36 -36.16 -2.75
CA GLY A 254 1.60 -35.44 -3.76
C GLY A 254 0.59 -34.44 -3.19
N GLU A 255 0.21 -34.58 -1.91
CA GLU A 255 -0.68 -33.63 -1.24
C GLU A 255 -0.07 -32.23 -1.18
N LEU A 256 1.22 -32.11 -0.88
CA LEU A 256 1.88 -30.80 -0.86
C LEU A 256 1.96 -30.19 -2.26
N ASP A 257 2.24 -31.01 -3.27
CA ASP A 257 2.29 -30.55 -4.66
C ASP A 257 0.90 -30.04 -5.12
N ASP A 258 -0.18 -30.70 -4.71
CA ASP A 258 -1.55 -30.29 -4.99
C ASP A 258 -1.92 -28.97 -4.28
N LEU A 259 -1.51 -28.79 -3.02
CA LEU A 259 -1.75 -27.55 -2.26
C LEU A 259 -1.02 -26.34 -2.85
N LEU A 260 0.19 -26.55 -3.36
CA LEU A 260 1.05 -25.53 -3.96
C LEU A 260 0.81 -25.36 -5.47
N ALA A 261 -0.17 -26.07 -6.05
CA ALA A 261 -0.47 -26.00 -7.48
C ALA A 261 -1.14 -24.67 -7.86
N ILE A 262 -0.32 -23.64 -8.08
CA ILE A 262 -0.77 -22.31 -8.49
C ILE A 262 -1.13 -22.33 -9.99
N SER A 263 -2.34 -21.85 -10.32
CA SER A 263 -2.81 -21.82 -11.71
C SER A 263 -2.12 -20.73 -12.56
N ARG A 264 -2.27 -20.79 -13.89
CA ARG A 264 -1.78 -19.71 -14.78
C ARG A 264 -2.43 -18.37 -14.48
N ASP A 265 -3.70 -18.35 -14.07
CA ASP A 265 -4.40 -17.10 -13.74
C ASP A 265 -3.93 -16.54 -12.40
N ASP A 266 -3.54 -17.41 -11.48
CA ASP A 266 -2.92 -17.01 -10.22
C ASP A 266 -1.53 -16.41 -10.42
N ILE A 267 -0.72 -16.99 -11.32
CA ILE A 267 0.55 -16.37 -11.74
C ILE A 267 0.31 -14.97 -12.34
N LYS A 268 -0.77 -14.78 -13.13
CA LYS A 268 -1.13 -13.44 -13.63
C LYS A 268 -1.52 -12.48 -12.50
N ARG A 269 -2.18 -12.95 -11.45
CA ARG A 269 -2.46 -12.12 -10.26
C ARG A 269 -1.17 -11.71 -9.57
N LEU A 270 -0.23 -12.63 -9.44
CA LEU A 270 1.09 -12.36 -8.87
C LEU A 270 1.93 -11.39 -9.71
N LYS A 271 1.72 -11.32 -11.04
CA LYS A 271 2.34 -10.32 -11.91
C LYS A 271 2.03 -8.88 -11.51
N ALA A 272 0.91 -8.62 -10.82
CA ALA A 272 0.62 -7.29 -10.30
C ALA A 272 1.69 -6.77 -9.32
N PHE A 273 2.45 -7.68 -8.69
CA PHE A 273 3.57 -7.37 -7.79
C PHE A 273 4.91 -7.23 -8.53
N CYS A 274 4.95 -7.39 -9.85
CA CYS A 274 6.16 -7.13 -10.63
C CYS A 274 6.38 -5.63 -10.80
N GLN A 275 7.65 -5.22 -10.74
CA GLN A 275 8.06 -3.83 -10.92
C GLN A 275 7.53 -3.24 -12.25
N GLU A 276 7.59 -4.00 -13.34
CA GLU A 276 7.14 -3.52 -14.66
C GLU A 276 5.63 -3.23 -14.68
N ASP A 277 4.81 -4.12 -14.12
CA ASP A 277 3.36 -3.96 -14.11
C ASP A 277 2.91 -2.91 -13.08
N CYS A 278 3.61 -2.80 -11.96
CA CYS A 278 3.42 -1.70 -11.01
C CYS A 278 3.70 -0.34 -11.66
N VAL A 279 4.81 -0.20 -12.39
CA VAL A 279 5.13 1.04 -13.13
C VAL A 279 4.06 1.35 -14.17
N LYS A 280 3.56 0.36 -14.92
CA LYS A 280 2.45 0.56 -15.86
C LYS A 280 1.19 1.05 -15.16
N ALA A 281 0.82 0.44 -14.04
CA ALA A 281 -0.38 0.81 -13.28
C ALA A 281 -0.27 2.23 -12.68
N ILE A 282 0.91 2.62 -12.18
CA ILE A 282 1.20 3.99 -11.73
C ILE A 282 1.04 4.97 -12.88
N VAL A 283 1.61 4.66 -14.04
CA VAL A 283 1.52 5.48 -15.25
C VAL A 283 0.07 5.63 -15.75
N GLU A 284 -0.74 4.57 -15.70
CA GLU A 284 -2.16 4.65 -16.02
C GLU A 284 -2.91 5.56 -15.05
N THR A 285 -2.64 5.46 -13.75
CA THR A 285 -3.21 6.37 -12.75
C THR A 285 -2.79 7.82 -12.97
N ILE A 286 -1.53 8.08 -13.35
CA ILE A 286 -1.08 9.42 -13.72
C ILE A 286 -1.93 9.96 -14.86
N ARG A 287 -2.15 9.18 -15.93
CA ARG A 287 -2.99 9.60 -17.06
C ARG A 287 -4.43 9.88 -16.63
N GLU A 288 -5.02 9.01 -15.81
CA GLU A 288 -6.40 9.19 -15.33
C GLU A 288 -6.56 10.45 -14.47
N VAL A 289 -5.61 10.71 -13.57
CA VAL A 289 -5.61 11.91 -12.74
C VAL A 289 -5.43 13.16 -13.59
N CYS A 290 -4.49 13.15 -14.55
CA CYS A 290 -4.30 14.27 -15.46
C CYS A 290 -5.54 14.53 -16.33
N ALA A 291 -6.22 13.49 -16.81
CA ALA A 291 -7.48 13.64 -17.55
C ALA A 291 -8.57 14.28 -16.68
N LYS A 292 -8.75 13.82 -15.44
CA LYS A 292 -9.69 14.41 -14.48
C LYS A 292 -9.37 15.88 -14.18
N CYS A 293 -8.09 16.21 -13.99
CA CYS A 293 -7.63 17.59 -13.84
C CYS A 293 -7.97 18.45 -15.06
N GLY A 294 -7.87 17.90 -16.28
CA GLY A 294 -8.29 18.56 -17.52
C GLY A 294 -9.79 18.85 -17.52
N ASP A 295 -10.62 17.84 -17.25
CA ASP A 295 -12.08 17.99 -17.20
C ASP A 295 -12.52 19.07 -16.19
N MET A 296 -11.87 19.14 -15.02
CA MET A 296 -12.15 20.15 -13.99
C MET A 296 -11.85 21.58 -14.46
N ASN A 297 -10.82 21.76 -15.30
CA ASN A 297 -10.40 23.08 -15.78
C ASN A 297 -11.20 23.55 -17.01
N ASP A 298 -11.85 22.63 -17.72
CA ASP A 298 -12.62 22.90 -18.94
C ASP A 298 -14.13 22.82 -18.71
N ALA A 299 -14.92 22.87 -19.80
CA ALA A 299 -16.37 22.68 -19.79
C ALA A 299 -16.80 21.27 -19.33
N GLY A 300 -15.86 20.31 -19.26
CA GLY A 300 -16.10 18.95 -18.79
C GLY A 300 -16.59 18.88 -17.34
N VAL A 301 -16.32 19.90 -16.53
CA VAL A 301 -16.70 19.99 -15.11
C VAL A 301 -18.20 19.78 -14.88
N LEU A 302 -19.04 20.25 -15.81
CA LEU A 302 -20.50 20.16 -15.71
C LEU A 302 -21.00 18.71 -15.70
N THR A 303 -20.26 17.80 -16.33
CA THR A 303 -20.61 16.37 -16.43
C THR A 303 -20.13 15.55 -15.23
N LEU A 304 -19.28 16.12 -14.38
CA LEU A 304 -18.73 15.43 -13.23
C LEU A 304 -19.73 15.37 -12.09
N LYS A 305 -19.61 14.36 -11.24
CA LYS A 305 -20.45 14.13 -10.06
C LYS A 305 -19.69 14.50 -8.79
N PRO A 306 -19.96 15.66 -8.17
CA PRO A 306 -19.26 16.10 -6.97
C PRO A 306 -19.70 15.28 -5.76
N ARG A 307 -18.74 14.95 -4.89
CA ARG A 307 -18.95 14.27 -3.62
C ARG A 307 -18.07 14.88 -2.54
N LEU A 308 -18.64 15.13 -1.36
CA LEU A 308 -17.86 15.53 -0.19
C LEU A 308 -16.78 14.50 0.15
N SER A 309 -15.57 14.98 0.39
CA SER A 309 -14.42 14.14 0.67
C SER A 309 -14.55 13.37 1.99
N SER A 310 -13.97 12.16 2.03
CA SER A 310 -14.08 11.23 3.16
C SER A 310 -13.53 11.80 4.47
N SER A 311 -12.55 12.70 4.39
CA SER A 311 -11.91 13.33 5.54
C SER A 311 -12.59 14.62 6.02
N ILE A 312 -13.71 15.03 5.42
CA ILE A 312 -14.38 16.29 5.73
C ILE A 312 -15.71 16.05 6.46
N ALA A 313 -15.89 16.76 7.58
CA ALA A 313 -17.15 16.89 8.27
C ALA A 313 -17.64 18.34 8.18
N ILE A 314 -18.95 18.48 8.05
CA ILE A 314 -19.64 19.76 8.12
C ILE A 314 -20.27 19.89 9.51
N GLU A 315 -19.92 20.94 10.24
CA GLU A 315 -20.42 21.18 11.59
C GLU A 315 -21.11 22.53 11.69
N ARG A 316 -22.27 22.56 12.34
CA ARG A 316 -22.97 23.82 12.63
C ARG A 316 -22.27 24.51 13.81
N LYS A 317 -21.88 25.77 13.64
CA LYS A 317 -21.40 26.59 14.75
C LYS A 317 -22.55 26.80 15.74
N ALA A 318 -22.25 26.73 17.04
CA ALA A 318 -23.19 26.95 18.15
C ALA A 318 -24.17 28.12 17.88
N PRO A 319 -25.41 28.09 18.42
CA PRO A 319 -26.52 28.89 17.91
C PRO A 319 -26.21 30.39 17.95
N THR A 320 -25.75 30.90 16.81
CA THR A 320 -25.67 32.31 16.48
C THR A 320 -26.93 32.73 15.72
N PRO A 321 -27.28 34.02 15.73
CA PRO A 321 -28.43 34.52 14.96
C PRO A 321 -28.30 34.31 13.44
N GLU A 322 -27.08 34.12 12.93
CA GLU A 322 -26.79 33.66 11.57
C GLU A 322 -26.32 32.20 11.61
N GLU A 323 -26.87 31.34 10.75
CA GLU A 323 -26.44 29.94 10.64
C GLU A 323 -25.09 29.88 9.93
N VAL A 324 -24.01 29.66 10.71
CA VAL A 324 -22.66 29.51 10.18
C VAL A 324 -22.23 28.06 10.31
N PHE A 325 -21.68 27.51 9.23
CA PHE A 325 -21.20 26.13 9.15
C PHE A 325 -19.69 26.09 8.97
N TRP A 326 -19.06 25.05 9.50
CA TRP A 326 -17.62 24.83 9.47
C TRP A 326 -17.28 23.59 8.66
N LEU A 327 -16.33 23.71 7.74
CA LEU A 327 -15.65 22.58 7.13
C LEU A 327 -14.51 22.17 8.05
N ARG A 328 -14.62 21.01 8.69
CA ARG A 328 -13.57 20.45 9.54
C ARG A 328 -12.98 19.21 8.90
N ASN A 329 -11.65 19.15 8.87
CA ASN A 329 -10.96 17.92 8.55
C ASN A 329 -10.97 16.98 9.77
N ILE A 330 -11.53 15.78 9.63
CA ILE A 330 -11.78 14.88 10.76
C ILE A 330 -10.51 14.30 11.38
N HIS A 331 -9.44 14.15 10.60
CA HIS A 331 -8.18 13.57 11.08
C HIS A 331 -7.31 14.59 11.80
N THR A 332 -7.32 15.85 11.35
CA THR A 332 -6.47 16.91 11.90
C THR A 332 -7.21 17.86 12.86
N ASN A 333 -8.54 17.78 12.92
CA ASN A 333 -9.42 18.75 13.59
C ASN A 333 -9.27 20.19 13.10
N LYS A 334 -8.58 20.42 11.97
CA LYS A 334 -8.39 21.74 11.41
C LYS A 334 -9.68 22.21 10.74
N VAL A 335 -10.17 23.38 11.12
CA VAL A 335 -11.22 24.10 10.39
C VAL A 335 -10.61 24.69 9.13
N LEU A 336 -11.13 24.29 7.97
CA LEU A 336 -10.66 24.72 6.66
C LEU A 336 -11.32 26.02 6.22
N SER A 337 -12.63 26.14 6.45
CA SER A 337 -13.41 27.32 6.10
C SER A 337 -14.70 27.40 6.92
N ALA A 338 -15.31 28.59 6.94
CA ALA A 338 -16.63 28.84 7.48
C ALA A 338 -17.52 29.46 6.39
N PHE A 339 -18.79 29.06 6.33
CA PHE A 339 -19.70 29.41 5.24
C PHE A 339 -21.16 29.47 5.71
N GLY A 340 -22.05 29.99 4.87
CA GLY A 340 -23.45 30.24 5.19
C GLY A 340 -24.41 29.21 4.59
N ASP A 341 -25.70 29.55 4.59
CA ASP A 341 -26.78 28.66 4.12
C ASP A 341 -26.69 28.31 2.64
N PHE A 342 -26.17 29.23 1.80
CA PHE A 342 -26.03 28.98 0.37
C PHE A 342 -25.03 27.86 0.08
N GLU A 343 -23.80 27.98 0.60
CA GLU A 343 -22.78 26.97 0.33
C GLU A 343 -23.14 25.63 0.99
N MET A 344 -23.90 25.67 2.10
CA MET A 344 -24.53 24.47 2.67
C MET A 344 -25.50 23.80 1.71
N GLY A 345 -26.38 24.58 1.07
CA GLY A 345 -27.32 24.07 0.07
C GLY A 345 -26.61 23.37 -1.09
N LEU A 346 -25.53 23.97 -1.60
CA LEU A 346 -24.70 23.40 -2.66
C LEU A 346 -23.99 22.11 -2.19
N LEU A 347 -23.36 22.13 -1.02
CA LEU A 347 -22.63 20.98 -0.48
C LEU A 347 -23.56 19.82 -0.13
N ALA A 348 -24.79 20.08 0.31
CA ALA A 348 -25.78 19.05 0.61
C ALA A 348 -26.16 18.22 -0.62
N GLN A 349 -26.07 18.80 -1.82
CA GLN A 349 -26.33 18.11 -3.09
C GLN A 349 -25.10 17.36 -3.63
N CYS A 350 -23.90 17.59 -3.08
CA CYS A 350 -22.66 16.94 -3.48
C CYS A 350 -22.55 15.51 -2.89
N ASN A 351 -23.41 14.61 -3.37
CA ASN A 351 -23.51 13.22 -2.91
C ASN A 351 -22.82 12.19 -3.84
N GLY A 352 -22.29 12.63 -4.99
CA GLY A 352 -21.65 11.80 -6.00
C GLY A 352 -22.60 11.10 -6.97
N SER A 353 -23.90 11.41 -6.95
CA SER A 353 -24.92 10.83 -7.83
C SER A 353 -25.33 11.81 -8.93
N SER A 354 -25.55 13.07 -8.55
CA SER A 354 -25.92 14.16 -9.47
C SER A 354 -24.71 14.79 -10.13
N THR A 355 -24.86 15.27 -11.36
CA THR A 355 -23.81 16.02 -12.06
C THR A 355 -23.72 17.45 -11.52
N VAL A 356 -22.60 18.14 -11.76
CA VAL A 356 -22.46 19.57 -11.43
C VAL A 356 -23.56 20.39 -12.08
N GLU A 357 -23.94 20.09 -13.32
CA GLU A 357 -25.06 20.75 -14.00
C GLU A 357 -26.39 20.57 -13.25
N GLU A 358 -26.70 19.34 -12.83
CA GLU A 358 -27.91 19.04 -12.05
C GLU A 358 -27.88 19.70 -10.66
N VAL A 359 -26.72 19.72 -10.00
CA VAL A 359 -26.53 20.38 -8.71
C VAL A 359 -26.77 21.88 -8.83
N ILE A 360 -26.23 22.53 -9.87
CA ILE A 360 -26.44 23.96 -10.11
C ILE A 360 -27.91 24.24 -10.44
N ALA A 361 -28.53 23.43 -11.30
CA ALA A 361 -29.94 23.57 -11.64
C ALA A 361 -30.86 23.43 -10.42
N ALA A 362 -30.50 22.59 -9.45
CA ALA A 362 -31.27 22.41 -8.21
C ALA A 362 -31.20 23.61 -7.25
N LEU A 363 -30.21 24.50 -7.39
CA LEU A 363 -30.07 25.72 -6.60
C LEU A 363 -30.96 26.87 -7.10
N GLY A 364 -31.49 26.78 -8.32
CA GLY A 364 -32.37 27.77 -8.95
C GLY A 364 -31.63 28.90 -9.68
N ASP A 365 -32.39 29.76 -10.37
CA ASP A 365 -31.88 30.81 -11.27
C ASP A 365 -31.26 32.02 -10.52
N GLU A 366 -31.26 32.02 -9.19
CA GLU A 366 -30.71 33.11 -8.37
C GLU A 366 -29.18 33.16 -8.38
N TYR A 367 -28.51 32.09 -8.87
CA TYR A 367 -27.07 31.93 -8.79
C TYR A 367 -26.43 31.77 -10.17
N ASP A 368 -25.33 32.49 -10.39
CA ASP A 368 -24.55 32.34 -11.62
C ASP A 368 -23.84 30.99 -11.64
N ALA A 369 -24.03 30.23 -12.71
CA ALA A 369 -23.37 28.95 -12.92
C ALA A 369 -21.84 29.09 -12.91
N ALA A 370 -21.30 30.21 -13.41
CA ALA A 370 -19.87 30.46 -13.41
C ALA A 370 -19.30 30.57 -11.98
N ASP A 371 -20.02 31.26 -11.09
CA ASP A 371 -19.63 31.42 -9.68
C ASP A 371 -19.73 30.08 -8.92
N CYS A 372 -20.79 29.30 -9.15
CA CYS A 372 -20.92 27.97 -8.58
C CYS A 372 -19.76 27.04 -9.00
N VAL A 373 -19.38 27.06 -10.28
CA VAL A 373 -18.24 26.28 -10.79
C VAL A 373 -16.92 26.77 -10.19
N ALA A 374 -16.70 28.08 -10.08
CA ALA A 374 -15.50 28.65 -9.47
C ALA A 374 -15.38 28.28 -7.99
N PHE A 375 -16.51 28.28 -7.26
CA PHE A 375 -16.57 27.84 -5.87
C PHE A 375 -16.25 26.35 -5.73
N MET A 376 -16.89 25.49 -6.53
CA MET A 376 -16.60 24.05 -6.53
C MET A 376 -15.14 23.75 -6.89
N ARG A 377 -14.54 24.50 -7.82
CA ARG A 377 -13.09 24.41 -8.13
C ARG A 377 -12.23 24.76 -6.93
N SER A 378 -12.56 25.83 -6.20
CA SER A 378 -11.83 26.22 -4.99
C SER A 378 -11.92 25.13 -3.91
N LEU A 379 -13.10 24.51 -3.74
CA LEU A 379 -13.28 23.39 -2.82
C LEU A 379 -12.53 22.12 -3.27
N TRP A 380 -12.46 21.87 -4.58
CA TRP A 380 -11.64 20.80 -5.15
C TRP A 380 -10.15 21.02 -4.87
N GLU A 381 -9.64 22.24 -5.05
CA GLU A 381 -8.24 22.58 -4.76
C GLU A 381 -7.89 22.39 -3.28
N LEU A 382 -8.85 22.64 -2.38
CA LEU A 382 -8.74 22.38 -0.95
C LEU A 382 -8.96 20.90 -0.56
N ARG A 383 -9.22 20.02 -1.54
CA ARG A 383 -9.57 18.60 -1.35
C ARG A 383 -10.80 18.39 -0.46
N VAL A 384 -11.73 19.33 -0.52
CA VAL A 384 -13.04 19.23 0.15
C VAL A 384 -14.03 18.44 -0.69
N LEU A 385 -13.94 18.60 -2.02
CA LEU A 385 -14.75 17.86 -2.97
C LEU A 385 -13.89 16.89 -3.78
N SER A 386 -14.45 15.71 -4.02
CA SER A 386 -13.97 14.73 -4.99
C SER A 386 -14.97 14.64 -6.15
N PHE A 387 -14.49 14.34 -7.35
CA PHE A 387 -15.33 14.27 -8.54
C PHE A 387 -15.22 12.90 -9.21
N LYS A 388 -16.36 12.37 -9.64
CA LYS A 388 -16.45 11.14 -10.43
C LYS A 388 -17.05 11.44 -11.80
N LYS A 389 -16.75 10.62 -12.79
CA LYS A 389 -17.53 10.58 -14.04
C LYS A 389 -18.75 9.70 -13.86
#